data_AF-B0JVD0-F1
#
_entry.id   AF-B0JVD0-F1
#
_cell.length_a   1.000
_cell.length_b   1.000
_cell.length_c   1.000
_cell.angle_alpha   90.00
_cell.angle_beta   90.00
_cell.angle_gamma   90.00
#
_symmetry.space_group_name_H-M   'P 1'
#
loop_
_entity.id
_entity.type
_entity.pdbx_description
1 polymer ?
#
loop_
_entity_poly.entity_id
_entity_poly.type
_entity_poly.pdbx_seq_one_letter_code
_entity_poly.pdbx_strand_id
1 'polypeptide(L)' 'MDEQRAQAYVNLIEQLLACTEGEEPNILQANQELIDPEFLQMMENYATGLE' A
#
# COMPACT_ATOMS: atom_id res chain seq x y z
N MET A 1 11.73 14.06 -4.65
CA MET A 1 11.17 12.83 -4.06
C MET A 1 9.76 13.18 -3.69
N ASP A 2 8.77 12.55 -4.32
CA ASP A 2 7.36 12.81 -4.04
C ASP A 2 6.99 12.18 -2.71
N GLU A 3 7.30 12.89 -1.63
CA GLU A 3 6.94 12.51 -0.24
C GLU A 3 5.46 12.14 -0.14
N GLN A 4 4.63 12.80 -0.96
CA GLN A 4 3.20 12.53 -1.10
C GLN A 4 2.91 11.12 -1.65
N ARG A 5 3.69 10.61 -2.62
CA ARG A 5 3.55 9.23 -3.14
C ARG A 5 4.01 8.22 -2.09
N ALA A 6 5.14 8.46 -1.43
CA ALA A 6 5.63 7.56 -0.38
C ALA A 6 4.61 7.43 0.77
N GLN A 7 4.04 8.55 1.21
CA GLN A 7 2.99 8.55 2.24
C GLN A 7 1.70 7.88 1.76
N ALA A 8 1.34 8.04 0.49
CA ALA A 8 0.19 7.36 -0.10
C ALA A 8 0.40 5.83 -0.17
N TYR A 9 1.61 5.35 -0.49
CA TYR A 9 1.95 3.93 -0.44
C TYR A 9 1.83 3.36 0.96
N VAL A 10 2.40 4.04 1.97
CA VAL A 10 2.29 3.59 3.37
C VAL A 10 0.83 3.55 3.82
N ASN A 11 0.05 4.59 3.51
CA ASN A 11 -1.35 4.65 3.87
C ASN A 11 -2.18 3.56 3.16
N LEU A 12 -1.84 3.21 1.92
CA LEU A 12 -2.47 2.12 1.19
C LEU A 12 -2.13 0.75 1.83
N ILE A 13 -0.87 0.53 2.20
CA ILE A 13 -0.43 -0.69 2.91
C ILE A 13 -1.16 -0.83 4.24
N GLU A 14 -1.21 0.23 5.05
CA GLU A 14 -1.92 0.22 6.34
C GLU A 14 -3.42 -0.04 6.17
N GLN A 15 -4.05 0.57 5.15
CA GLN A 15 -5.45 0.28 4.83
C GLN A 15 -5.65 -1.18 4.49
N LEU A 16 -4.79 -1.78 3.64
CA LEU A 16 -4.87 -3.21 3.29
C LEU A 16 -4.66 -4.12 4.51
N LEU A 17 -3.76 -3.76 5.43
CA LEU A 17 -3.51 -4.51 6.66
C LEU A 17 -4.64 -4.39 7.69
N ALA A 18 -5.31 -3.24 7.77
CA ALA A 18 -6.41 -2.98 8.70
C ALA A 18 -7.79 -3.36 8.13
N CYS A 19 -7.86 -3.63 6.83
CA CYS A 19 -9.05 -3.94 6.09
C CYS A 19 -9.67 -5.28 6.50
N THR A 20 -11.00 -5.34 6.50
CA THR A 20 -11.76 -6.57 6.66
C THR A 20 -11.76 -7.42 5.38
N GLU A 21 -11.86 -8.74 5.50
CA GLU A 21 -11.88 -9.65 4.34
C GLU A 21 -12.96 -9.21 3.32
N GLY A 22 -12.52 -8.88 2.10
CA GLY A 22 -13.41 -8.46 1.01
C GLY A 22 -13.46 -6.94 0.73
N GLU A 23 -12.84 -6.10 1.55
CA GLU A 23 -12.68 -4.66 1.25
C GLU A 23 -11.37 -4.34 0.49
N GLU A 24 -10.41 -5.26 0.51
CA GLU A 24 -9.14 -5.19 -0.22
C GLU A 24 -9.32 -4.79 -1.70
N PRO A 25 -10.21 -5.43 -2.49
CA PRO A 25 -10.38 -5.06 -3.90
C PRO A 25 -10.91 -3.64 -4.09
N ASN A 26 -11.73 -3.10 -3.17
CA ASN A 26 -12.21 -1.72 -3.27
C ASN A 26 -11.09 -0.73 -3.00
N ILE A 27 -10.28 -0.99 -1.98
CA ILE A 27 -9.11 -0.17 -1.62
C ILE A 27 -8.10 -0.17 -2.77
N LEU A 28 -7.77 -1.34 -3.33
CA LEU A 28 -6.88 -1.45 -4.49
C LEU A 28 -7.45 -0.73 -5.72
N GLN A 29 -8.76 -0.82 -5.96
CA GLN A 29 -9.40 -0.17 -7.10
C GLN A 29 -9.39 1.36 -6.98
N ALA A 30 -9.62 1.89 -5.78
CA ALA A 30 -9.58 3.32 -5.50
C ALA A 30 -8.17 3.91 -5.60
N ASN A 31 -7.13 3.07 -5.45
CA ASN A 31 -5.73 3.48 -5.44
C ASN A 31 -4.93 2.88 -6.61
N GLN A 32 -5.56 2.58 -7.74
CA GLN A 32 -4.88 1.97 -8.90
C GLN A 32 -3.67 2.79 -9.40
N GLU A 33 -3.74 4.12 -9.27
CA GLU A 33 -2.63 5.03 -9.62
C GLU A 33 -1.39 4.85 -8.73
N LEU A 34 -1.55 4.19 -7.58
CA LEU A 34 -0.49 3.88 -6.63
C LEU A 34 -0.02 2.42 -6.78
N ILE A 35 -0.68 1.58 -7.58
CA ILE A 35 -0.28 0.19 -7.78
C ILE A 35 0.82 0.14 -8.85
N ASP A 36 2.01 0.51 -8.42
CA ASP A 36 3.23 0.53 -9.22
C ASP A 36 4.26 -0.49 -8.71
N PRO A 37 5.31 -0.79 -9.48
CA PRO A 37 6.44 -1.59 -9.00
C PRO A 37 7.06 -1.04 -7.70
N GLU A 38 7.08 0.28 -7.53
CA GLU A 38 7.56 0.94 -6.30
C GLU A 38 6.69 0.58 -5.07
N PHE A 39 5.38 0.47 -5.25
CA PHE A 39 4.46 0.06 -4.19
C PHE A 39 4.67 -1.38 -3.77
N LEU A 40 4.92 -2.29 -4.72
CA LEU A 40 5.26 -3.68 -4.43
C LEU A 40 6.55 -3.78 -3.61
N GLN A 41 7.57 -2.99 -3.95
CA GLN A 41 8.81 -2.90 -3.17
C GLN A 41 8.56 -2.33 -1.77
N MET A 42 7.69 -1.32 -1.65
CA MET A 42 7.32 -0.78 -0.34
C MET A 42 6.60 -1.82 0.52
N MET A 43 5.70 -2.60 -0.06
CA MET A 43 5.01 -3.71 0.62
C MET A 43 5.99 -4.77 1.11
N GLU A 44 6.91 -5.21 0.27
CA GLU A 44 7.94 -6.20 0.62
C GLU A 44 8.84 -5.67 1.74
N ASN A 45 9.26 -4.41 1.66
CA ASN A 45 10.06 -3.77 2.69
C ASN A 45 9.28 -3.59 4.00
N TYR A 46 7.97 -3.32 3.94
CA TYR A 46 7.10 -3.23 5.11
C TYR A 46 6.90 -4.61 5.78
N ALA A 47 6.71 -5.66 4.99
CA ALA A 47 6.57 -7.03 5.47
C ALA A 47 7.88 -7.59 6.05
N THR A 48 9.02 -7.24 5.43
CA THR A 48 10.35 -7.70 5.85
C THR A 48 10.91 -6.86 7.00
N GLY A 49 10.58 -5.58 7.08
CA GLY A 49 11.02 -4.67 8.16
C GLY A 49 10.24 -4.81 9.47
N LEU A 50 9.25 -5.70 9.53
CA LEU A 50 8.41 -5.97 10.69
C LEU A 50 9.02 -7.02 11.64
N GLU A 51 10.35 -7.08 11.73
CA GLU A 51 11.10 -7.92 12.70
C GLU A 51 11.36 -7.22 14.04
#